data_AF-A0A849EIU0-F1
#
_entry.id   AF-A0A849EIU0-F1
#
_cell.length_a   1.000
_cell.length_b   1.000
_cell.length_c   1.000
_cell.angle_alpha   90.00
_cell.angle_beta   90.00
_cell.angle_gamma   90.00
#
_symmetry.space_group_name_H-M   'P 1'
#
loop_
_entity.id
_entity.type
_entity.pdbx_description
1 polymer ?
#
loop_
_entity_poly.entity_id
_entity_poly.type
_entity_poly.pdbx_seq_one_letter_code
_entity_poly.pdbx_strand_id
1 'polypeptide(L)' 'MSEEVSNTCKNCGNISEGNYCPHCGQRISVHKVTFKETFEDLADALFTLNAPLLNTIKELIITPGVLL' A
#
# COMPACT_ATOMS: atom_id res chain seq x y z
N MET A 1 -9.96 29.14 -9.37
CA MET A 1 -11.22 29.25 -8.62
C MET A 1 -11.10 28.30 -7.44
N SER A 2 -11.28 28.85 -6.25
CA SER A 2 -10.75 28.38 -4.97
C SER A 2 -11.18 26.95 -4.60
N GLU A 3 -10.18 26.11 -4.31
CA GLU A 3 -10.34 24.78 -3.72
C GLU A 3 -10.57 24.92 -2.22
N GLU A 4 -11.79 24.65 -1.76
CA GLU A 4 -12.04 24.26 -0.37
C GLU A 4 -12.52 22.82 -0.38
N VAL A 5 -11.58 21.88 -0.52
CA VAL A 5 -11.86 20.45 -0.42
C VAL A 5 -11.95 20.11 1.06
N SER A 6 -13.17 20.12 1.61
CA SER A 6 -13.45 19.49 2.90
C SER A 6 -13.12 17.99 2.76
N ASN A 7 -11.92 17.63 3.19
CA ASN A 7 -11.33 16.31 3.02
C ASN A 7 -11.83 15.38 4.13
N THR A 8 -13.12 15.06 4.06
CA THR A 8 -13.76 14.08 4.93
C THR A 8 -13.20 12.70 4.65
N CYS A 9 -12.62 12.06 5.66
CA CYS A 9 -12.09 10.72 5.55
C CYS A 9 -13.20 9.73 5.15
N LYS A 10 -13.01 8.96 4.08
CA LYS A 10 -14.01 7.98 3.60
C LYS A 10 -14.19 6.78 4.55
N ASN A 11 -13.22 6.49 5.41
CA ASN A 11 -13.29 5.37 6.35
C ASN A 11 -13.98 5.76 7.67
N CYS A 12 -13.62 6.90 8.29
CA CYS A 12 -14.13 7.27 9.61
C CYS A 12 -14.94 8.57 9.66
N GLY A 13 -15.06 9.29 8.55
CA GLY A 13 -15.83 10.54 8.48
C GLY A 13 -15.18 11.76 9.14
N ASN A 14 -13.97 11.63 9.70
CA ASN A 14 -13.27 12.76 10.32
C ASN A 14 -12.73 13.74 9.26
N ILE A 15 -12.88 15.05 9.53
CA ILE A 15 -12.30 16.10 8.69
C ILE A 15 -10.79 16.05 8.86
N SER A 16 -10.06 15.97 7.75
CA SER A 16 -8.60 15.86 7.75
C SER A 16 -8.00 16.82 6.75
N GLU A 17 -7.05 17.64 7.19
CA GLU A 17 -6.42 18.67 6.33
C GLU A 17 -5.08 18.22 5.74
N GLY A 18 -4.67 16.97 6.02
CA GLY A 18 -3.41 16.38 5.55
C GLY A 18 -3.59 15.23 4.55
N ASN A 19 -2.47 14.64 4.11
CA ASN A 19 -2.47 13.48 3.19
C ASN A 19 -3.07 12.21 3.80
N TYR A 20 -3.09 12.12 5.14
CA TYR A 20 -3.58 10.98 5.90
C TYR A 20 -4.51 11.45 7.01
N CYS A 21 -5.50 10.62 7.35
CA CYS A 21 -6.42 10.87 8.44
C CYS A 21 -5.69 10.70 9.78
N PRO A 22 -5.68 11.70 10.68
CA PRO A 22 -5.03 11.56 11.99
C PRO A 22 -5.76 10.59 12.91
N HIS A 23 -7.03 10.27 12.62
CA HIS A 23 -7.85 9.41 13.47
C HIS A 23 -7.72 7.92 13.11
N CYS A 24 -7.69 7.56 11.83
CA CYS A 24 -7.65 6.16 11.38
C CYS A 24 -6.47 5.80 10.46
N GLY A 25 -5.63 6.78 10.10
CA GLY A 25 -4.46 6.56 9.24
C GLY A 25 -4.75 6.38 7.75
N GLN A 26 -6.00 6.41 7.29
CA GLN A 26 -6.32 6.30 5.87
C GLN A 26 -5.77 7.50 5.08
N ARG A 27 -5.17 7.25 3.91
CA ARG A 27 -4.85 8.32 2.94
C ARG A 27 -6.11 9.06 2.51
N ILE A 28 -6.09 10.39 2.59
CA ILE A 28 -7.22 11.28 2.31
C ILE A 28 -7.45 11.47 0.82
N SER A 29 -6.37 11.44 0.02
CA SER A 29 -6.43 11.40 -1.44
C SER A 29 -6.89 10.01 -1.91
N VAL A 30 -8.14 9.64 -1.60
CA VAL A 30 -8.70 8.34 -1.98
C VAL A 30 -9.20 8.44 -3.43
N HIS A 31 -8.29 8.21 -4.38
CA HIS A 31 -8.65 7.93 -5.77
C HIS A 31 -9.24 6.52 -5.89
N LYS A 32 -9.98 6.27 -6.97
CA LYS A 32 -10.51 4.93 -7.24
C LYS A 32 -9.33 4.01 -7.56
N VAL A 33 -9.05 3.05 -6.68
CA VAL A 33 -8.03 2.02 -6.93
C VAL A 33 -8.37 1.31 -8.23
N THR A 34 -7.45 1.35 -9.19
CA THR A 34 -7.58 0.62 -10.44
C THR A 34 -6.82 -0.71 -10.36
N PHE A 35 -7.27 -1.72 -11.11
CA PHE A 35 -6.55 -3.00 -11.19
C PHE A 35 -5.10 -2.81 -11.61
N LYS A 36 -4.84 -1.88 -12.54
CA LYS A 36 -3.48 -1.59 -13.02
C LYS A 36 -2.58 -1.16 -11.87
N GLU A 37 -2.98 -0.14 -11.10
CA GLU A 37 -2.22 0.35 -9.96
C GLU A 37 -2.01 -0.75 -8.92
N THR A 38 -3.04 -1.54 -8.61
CA THR A 38 -2.90 -2.66 -7.66
C THR A 38 -1.84 -3.68 -8.10
N PHE A 39 -1.79 -4.01 -9.39
CA PHE A 39 -0.79 -4.94 -9.92
C PHE A 39 0.63 -4.34 -9.94
N GLU A 40 0.74 -3.04 -10.24
CA GLU A 40 2.01 -2.30 -10.16
C GLU A 40 2.53 -2.29 -8.72
N ASP A 41 1.70 -1.91 -7.74
CA ASP A 41 2.04 -1.90 -6.32
C ASP A 41 2.44 -3.30 -5.80
N LEU A 42 1.72 -4.34 -6.24
CA LEU A 42 2.03 -5.73 -5.88
C LEU A 42 3.38 -6.17 -6.46
N ALA A 43 3.64 -5.87 -7.72
CA ALA A 43 4.90 -6.20 -8.37
C ALA A 43 6.05 -5.49 -7.67
N ASP A 44 5.93 -4.19 -7.40
CA ASP A 44 6.93 -3.44 -6.66
C ASP A 44 7.18 -4.07 -5.29
N ALA A 45 6.14 -4.36 -4.50
CA ALA A 45 6.29 -4.97 -3.18
C ALA A 45 7.05 -6.30 -3.20
N LEU A 46 6.79 -7.15 -4.20
CA LEU A 46 7.43 -8.47 -4.34
C LEU A 46 8.85 -8.41 -4.91
N PHE A 47 9.12 -7.43 -5.78
CA PHE A 47 10.35 -7.33 -6.59
C PHE A 47 11.20 -6.09 -6.28
N THR A 48 10.94 -5.38 -5.17
CA THR A 48 11.82 -4.31 -4.65
C THR A 48 13.28 -4.77 -4.51
N LEU A 49 14.22 -3.84 -4.32
CA LEU A 49 15.68 -4.08 -4.25
C LEU A 49 16.12 -5.24 -3.32
N ASN A 50 15.33 -5.55 -2.30
CA ASN A 50 15.59 -6.66 -1.37
C ASN A 50 14.95 -8.00 -1.80
N ALA A 51 14.34 -8.04 -3.00
CA ALA A 51 13.67 -9.15 -3.67
C ALA A 51 13.13 -10.24 -2.73
N PRO A 52 12.23 -9.90 -1.78
CA PRO A 52 11.80 -10.82 -0.73
C PRO A 52 11.21 -12.11 -1.30
N LEU A 53 10.51 -12.02 -2.43
CA LEU A 53 9.94 -13.19 -3.10
C LEU A 53 11.02 -14.09 -3.71
N LEU A 54 12.02 -13.52 -4.39
CA LEU A 54 13.09 -14.32 -5.00
C LEU A 54 13.94 -15.00 -3.93
N ASN A 55 14.20 -14.32 -2.81
CA ASN A 55 14.90 -14.91 -1.68
C ASN A 55 14.11 -16.08 -1.09
N THR A 56 12.80 -15.91 -0.88
CA THR A 56 11.92 -16.98 -0.39
C THR A 56 11.90 -18.17 -1.34
N ILE A 57 11.76 -17.94 -2.65
CA ILE A 57 11.79 -19.01 -3.67
C ILE A 57 13.14 -19.73 -3.66
N LYS A 58 14.25 -18.98 -3.59
CA LYS A 58 15.60 -19.54 -3.50
C LYS A 58 15.76 -20.43 -2.28
N GLU A 59 15.30 -19.98 -1.11
CA GLU A 59 15.39 -20.74 0.13
C GLU A 59 14.51 -22.00 0.11
N LEU A 60 13.31 -21.91 -0.46
CA LEU A 60 12.43 -23.08 -0.64
C LEU A 60 13.03 -24.13 -1.60
N ILE A 61 13.83 -23.72 -2.57
CA ILE A 61 14.48 -24.63 -3.54
C ILE A 61 15.79 -25.19 -2.97
N ILE A 62 16.66 -24.35 -2.41
CA ILE A 62 18.02 -24.73 -2.01
C ILE A 62 18.03 -25.39 -0.63
N THR A 63 17.19 -24.95 0.30
CA THR A 63 17.15 -25.44 1.69
C THR A 63 15.70 -25.63 2.16
N PRO A 64 14.92 -26.52 1.50
CA PRO A 64 13.56 -26.81 1.95
C PRO A 64 13.59 -27.35 3.39
N GLY A 65 12.74 -26.78 4.26
CA GLY A 65 12.52 -27.30 5.62
C GLY A 65 13.39 -26.71 6.75
N VAL A 66 14.28 -25.75 6.46
CA VAL A 66 15.10 -25.06 7.49
C VAL A 66 14.38 -23.84 8.06
N LEU A 67 13.34 -23.34 7.37
CA LEU A 67 12.57 -22.15 7.76
C LEU A 67 11.48 -22.44 8.82
N LEU A 68 11.71 -23.42 9.71
CA LEU A 68 10.84 -23.74 10.85
C LEU A 68 11.57 -23.52 12.17
#